data_AF-A0A3M2J3M7-F1
#
_entry.id   AF-A0A3M2J3M7-F1
#
_cell.length_a   1.000
_cell.length_b   1.000
_cell.length_c   1.000
_cell.angle_alpha   90.00
_cell.angle_beta   90.00
_cell.angle_gamma   90.00
#
_symmetry.space_group_name_H-M   'P 1'
#
loop_
_entity.id
_entity.type
_entity.pdbx_description
1 polymer ?
#
loop_
_entity_poly.entity_id
_entity_poly.type
_entity_poly.pdbx_seq_one_letter_code
_entity_poly.pdbx_strand_id
1 'polypeptide(L)'
;MGHGRDLYVSATPEGTLLRNAGERVLIKVATVVEKLPEAYKAQHPEVAWVAISRMRNLVAHHDDKVNDDVVWAALVDRVPAMVRTLGLDPGA
;
A
#
# COMPACT_ATOMS: atom_id res chain seq x y z
N MET A 1 -14.36 -12.33 -4.30
CA MET A 1 -13.48 -12.55 -5.47
C MET A 1 -12.71 -11.27 -5.70
N GLY A 2 -11.39 -11.34 -5.87
CA GLY A 2 -10.60 -10.17 -6.24
C GLY A 2 -10.91 -9.74 -7.67
N HIS A 3 -10.81 -8.43 -7.96
CA HIS A 3 -11.10 -7.86 -9.28
C HIS A 3 -9.98 -8.11 -10.32
N GLY A 4 -8.82 -8.61 -9.88
CA GLY A 4 -7.67 -8.93 -10.75
C GLY A 4 -6.90 -7.69 -11.23
N ARG A 5 -5.66 -7.91 -11.69
CA ARG A 5 -4.78 -6.82 -12.16
C ARG A 5 -5.33 -6.16 -13.41
N ASP A 6 -5.90 -6.94 -14.33
CA ASP A 6 -6.33 -6.44 -15.64
C ASP A 6 -7.44 -5.39 -15.53
N LEU A 7 -8.39 -5.59 -14.59
CA LEU A 7 -9.41 -4.58 -14.32
C LEU A 7 -8.83 -3.37 -13.57
N TYR A 8 -7.86 -3.57 -12.69
CA TYR A 8 -7.21 -2.49 -11.95
C TYR A 8 -6.47 -1.50 -12.87
N VAL A 9 -5.74 -1.99 -13.88
CA VAL A 9 -4.99 -1.16 -14.83
C VAL A 9 -5.82 -0.68 -16.01
N SER A 10 -7.09 -1.08 -16.10
CA SER A 10 -7.94 -0.68 -17.22
C SER A 10 -8.29 0.81 -17.14
N ALA A 11 -8.49 1.44 -18.30
CA ALA A 11 -8.96 2.83 -18.38
C ALA A 11 -10.48 2.96 -18.19
N THR A 12 -11.16 1.95 -17.64
CA THR A 12 -12.61 2.00 -17.40
C THR A 12 -12.92 2.78 -16.10
N PRO A 13 -14.18 3.22 -15.90
CA PRO A 13 -14.61 3.81 -14.64
C PRO A 13 -14.33 2.90 -13.43
N GLU A 14 -14.51 1.59 -13.60
CA GLU A 14 -14.24 0.58 -12.57
C GLU A 14 -12.75 0.48 -12.28
N GLY A 15 -11.89 0.46 -13.31
CA GLY A 15 -10.43 0.47 -13.12
C GLY A 15 -9.96 1.72 -12.39
N THR A 16 -10.49 2.88 -12.77
CA THR A 16 -10.22 4.17 -12.09
C THR A 16 -10.67 4.13 -10.62
N LEU A 17 -11.86 3.59 -10.35
CA LEU A 17 -12.35 3.43 -8.99
C LEU A 17 -11.44 2.51 -8.15
N LEU A 18 -10.98 1.40 -8.73
CA LEU A 18 -10.07 0.47 -8.06
C LEU A 18 -8.71 1.11 -7.76
N ARG A 19 -8.16 1.91 -8.67
CA ARG A 19 -6.92 2.67 -8.42
C ARG A 19 -7.09 3.66 -7.29
N ASN A 20 -8.12 4.49 -7.34
CA ASN A 20 -8.44 5.46 -6.28
C ASN A 20 -8.63 4.78 -4.91
N ALA A 21 -9.32 3.63 -4.89
CA ALA A 21 -9.48 2.85 -3.66
C ALA A 21 -8.14 2.30 -3.15
N GLY A 22 -7.31 1.77 -4.05
CA GLY A 22 -5.97 1.27 -3.75
C GLY A 22 -5.04 2.34 -3.19
N GLU A 23 -4.99 3.50 -3.84
CA GLU A 23 -4.26 4.68 -3.36
C GLU A 23 -4.70 5.08 -1.95
N ARG A 24 -6.02 5.12 -1.70
CA ARG A 24 -6.57 5.44 -0.38
C ARG A 24 -6.15 4.43 0.68
N VAL A 25 -6.06 3.15 0.36
CA VAL A 25 -5.54 2.11 1.27
C VAL A 25 -4.08 2.40 1.61
N LEU A 26 -3.23 2.64 0.61
CA LEU A 26 -1.81 2.93 0.84
C LEU A 26 -1.59 4.19 1.69
N ILE A 27 -2.37 5.25 1.45
CA ILE A 27 -2.33 6.46 2.26
C ILE A 27 -2.67 6.15 3.73
N LYS A 28 -3.73 5.37 3.99
CA LYS A 28 -4.13 5.00 5.35
C LYS A 28 -3.05 4.19 6.05
N VAL A 29 -2.47 3.18 5.37
CA VAL A 29 -1.39 2.36 5.91
C VAL A 29 -0.19 3.22 6.31
N ALA A 30 0.28 4.09 5.41
CA ALA A 30 1.41 4.97 5.71
C ALA A 30 1.10 5.95 6.84
N THR A 31 -0.11 6.47 6.92
CA THR A 31 -0.54 7.37 8.01
C THR A 31 -0.48 6.68 9.38
N VAL A 32 -0.83 5.39 9.45
CA VAL A 32 -0.68 4.60 10.69
C VAL A 32 0.79 4.37 11.00
N VAL A 33 1.58 3.95 10.01
CA VAL A 33 3.02 3.69 10.16
C VAL A 33 3.78 4.92 10.66
N GLU A 34 3.45 6.11 10.17
CA GLU A 34 4.08 7.36 10.62
C GLU A 34 3.82 7.66 12.10
N LYS A 35 2.69 7.21 12.63
CA LYS A 35 2.31 7.40 14.03
C LYS A 35 2.86 6.33 14.97
N LEU A 36 3.45 5.25 14.43
CA LEU A 36 4.07 4.23 15.27
C LEU A 36 5.28 4.81 16.02
N PRO A 37 5.45 4.49 17.31
CA PRO A 37 6.65 4.88 18.05
C PRO A 37 7.92 4.37 17.38
N GLU A 38 8.99 5.15 17.38
CA GLU A 38 10.29 4.72 16.83
C GLU A 38 10.82 3.46 17.53
N ALA A 39 10.56 3.31 18.83
CA ALA A 39 10.91 2.10 19.58
C ALA A 39 10.20 0.84 19.05
N TYR A 40 8.98 0.97 18.51
CA TYR A 40 8.27 -0.15 17.90
C TYR A 40 8.84 -0.47 16.51
N LYS A 41 9.10 0.56 15.70
CA LYS A 41 9.74 0.38 14.39
C LYS A 41 11.11 -0.29 14.51
N ALA A 42 11.88 0.07 15.54
CA ALA A 42 13.19 -0.51 15.83
C ALA A 42 13.14 -1.99 16.25
N GLN A 43 12.02 -2.47 16.81
CA GLN A 43 11.82 -3.89 17.14
C GLN A 43 11.53 -4.75 15.90
N HIS A 44 11.17 -4.11 14.79
CA HIS A 44 10.78 -4.75 13.54
C HIS A 44 11.63 -4.20 12.37
N PRO A 45 12.97 -4.35 12.41
CA PRO A 45 13.86 -3.83 11.37
C PRO A 45 13.67 -4.51 10.01
N GLU A 46 13.06 -5.69 9.97
CA GLU A 46 12.69 -6.42 8.77
C GLU A 46 11.61 -5.72 7.94
N VAL A 47 10.84 -4.80 8.54
CA VAL A 47 9.83 -4.02 7.83
C VAL A 47 10.47 -2.76 7.26
N ALA A 48 10.30 -2.55 5.95
CA ALA A 48 10.82 -1.39 5.23
C ALA A 48 10.00 -0.11 5.51
N TRP A 49 10.02 0.39 6.75
CA TRP A 49 9.24 1.55 7.22
C TRP A 49 9.36 2.78 6.31
N VAL A 50 10.58 3.11 5.88
CA VAL A 50 10.85 4.25 5.00
C VAL A 50 10.20 4.07 3.62
N ALA A 51 10.17 2.84 3.09
CA ALA A 51 9.56 2.56 1.80
C ALA A 51 8.04 2.77 1.84
N ILE A 52 7.39 2.48 2.97
CA ILE A 52 5.95 2.70 3.17
C ILE A 52 5.62 4.20 3.16
N SER A 53 6.40 5.02 3.87
CA SER A 53 6.22 6.48 3.84
C SER A 53 6.49 7.07 2.45
N ARG A 54 7.51 6.57 1.73
CA ARG A 54 7.80 7.00 0.35
C ARG A 54 6.67 6.62 -0.62
N MET A 55 6.03 5.47 -0.43
CA MET A 55 4.88 5.06 -1.24
C MET A 55 3.70 6.03 -1.12
N ARG A 56 3.43 6.54 0.09
CA ARG A 56 2.41 7.59 0.26
C ARG A 56 2.76 8.86 -0.49
N ASN A 57 4.02 9.31 -0.42
CA ASN A 57 4.45 10.50 -1.15
C ASN A 57 4.34 10.29 -2.66
N LEU A 58 4.64 9.08 -3.14
CA LEU A 58 4.40 8.68 -4.52
C LEU A 58 2.91 8.65 -4.86
N VAL A 59 2.00 8.34 -3.96
CA VAL A 59 0.55 8.38 -4.27
C VAL A 59 -0.01 9.80 -4.19
N ALA A 60 0.46 10.62 -3.25
CA ALA A 60 -0.14 11.91 -2.92
C ALA A 60 0.26 13.09 -3.84
N HIS A 61 1.36 12.98 -4.60
CA HIS A 61 1.93 14.09 -5.36
C HIS A 61 1.62 14.08 -6.88
N HIS A 62 0.63 13.32 -7.36
CA HIS A 62 0.48 13.15 -8.81
C HIS A 62 -0.52 14.06 -9.51
N ASP A 63 0.06 14.90 -10.35
CA ASP A 63 -0.36 15.12 -11.73
C ASP A 63 0.46 14.15 -12.65
N ASP A 64 -0.05 12.96 -13.00
CA ASP A 64 0.30 12.21 -14.25
C ASP A 64 1.35 11.05 -14.28
N LYS A 65 1.88 10.49 -13.18
CA LYS A 65 3.00 9.50 -13.26
C LYS A 65 3.07 8.37 -12.23
N VAL A 66 2.01 8.05 -11.48
CA VAL A 66 2.08 6.85 -10.64
C VAL A 66 2.07 5.66 -11.58
N ASN A 67 3.07 4.79 -11.48
CA ASN A 67 3.01 3.52 -12.19
C ASN A 67 2.02 2.61 -11.47
N ASP A 68 0.86 2.38 -12.08
CA ASP A 68 -0.22 1.53 -11.54
C ASP A 68 0.26 0.15 -11.11
N ASP A 69 1.31 -0.38 -11.75
CA ASP A 69 1.91 -1.67 -11.36
C ASP A 69 2.63 -1.62 -10.02
N VAL A 70 3.23 -0.48 -9.69
CA VAL A 70 3.89 -0.27 -8.41
C VAL A 70 2.85 -0.21 -7.29
N VAL A 71 1.72 0.44 -7.53
CA VAL A 71 0.60 0.53 -6.59
C VAL A 71 -0.05 -0.83 -6.41
N TRP A 72 -0.32 -1.52 -7.52
CA TRP A 72 -0.86 -2.87 -7.53
C TRP A 72 0.03 -3.83 -6.73
N ALA A 73 1.33 -3.89 -7.02
CA ALA A 73 2.28 -4.73 -6.29
C ALA A 73 2.33 -4.38 -4.79
N ALA A 74 2.21 -3.11 -4.43
CA ALA A 74 2.15 -2.71 -3.03
C ALA A 74 0.90 -3.27 -2.33
N LEU A 75 -0.25 -3.25 -3.00
CA LEU A 75 -1.53 -3.71 -2.46
C LEU A 75 -1.61 -5.22 -2.30
N VAL A 76 -1.15 -5.98 -3.30
CA VAL A 76 -1.33 -7.44 -3.32
C VAL A 76 -0.20 -8.22 -2.66
N ASP A 77 0.99 -7.62 -2.54
CA ASP A 77 2.17 -8.29 -2.01
C ASP A 77 2.74 -7.58 -0.78
N ARG A 78 3.20 -6.33 -0.94
CA ARG A 78 4.00 -5.65 0.11
C ARG A 78 3.21 -5.37 1.39
N VAL A 79 1.98 -4.87 1.29
CA VAL A 79 1.13 -4.60 2.45
C VAL A 79 0.75 -5.90 3.17
N PRO A 80 0.24 -6.94 2.49
CA PRO A 80 0.00 -8.24 3.13
C PRO A 80 1.26 -8.87 3.75
N ALA A 81 2.42 -8.77 3.09
CA ALA A 81 3.68 -9.28 3.64
C ALA A 81 4.04 -8.58 4.95
N MET A 82 3.95 -7.26 5.01
CA MET A 82 4.15 -6.49 6.25
C MET A 82 3.17 -6.92 7.35
N VAL A 83 1.88 -7.09 7.03
CA VAL A 83 0.87 -7.53 8.01
C VAL A 83 1.25 -8.90 8.60
N ARG A 84 1.69 -9.85 7.77
CA ARG A 84 2.18 -11.17 8.24
C ARG A 84 3.43 -11.06 9.10
N THR A 85 4.40 -10.25 8.68
CA THR A 85 5.63 -9.99 9.46
C THR A 85 5.33 -9.44 10.84
N LEU A 86 4.33 -8.57 10.95
CA LEU A 86 3.91 -7.98 12.23
C LEU A 86 2.96 -8.86 13.03
N GLY A 87 2.57 -10.05 12.52
CA GLY A 87 1.61 -10.93 13.19
C GLY A 87 0.20 -10.33 13.31
N LEU A 88 -0.18 -9.44 12.39
CA LEU A 88 -1.47 -8.72 12.39
C LEU A 88 -2.54 -9.38 11.51
N ASP A 89 -2.29 -10.59 11.01
CA ASP A 89 -3.22 -11.31 10.15
C ASP A 89 -4.44 -11.76 10.97
N PRO A 90 -5.68 -11.33 10.64
CA PRO A 90 -6.88 -11.68 11.41
C PRO A 90 -7.25 -13.17 11.37
N GLY A 91 -6.45 -14.03 10.72
CA GLY A 91 -6.65 -15.48 10.66
C GLY A 91 -5.43 -16.33 11.07
N ALA A 92 -4.41 -15.75 11.70
CA ALA A 92 -3.27 -16.48 12.27
C ALA A 92 -3.50 -16.86 13.75
#